data_AF-A0A7S1VTR5-F1
#
_entry.id   AF-A0A7S1VTR5-F1
#
_cell.length_a   1.000
_cell.length_b   1.000
_cell.length_c   1.000
_cell.angle_alpha   90.00
_cell.angle_beta   90.00
_cell.angle_gamma   90.00
#
_symmetry.space_group_name_H-M   'P 1'
#
loop_
_entity.id
_entity.type
_entity.pdbx_description
1 polymer ?
#
loop_
_entity_poly.entity_id
_entity_poly.type
_entity_poly.pdbx_seq_one_letter_code
_entity_poly.pdbx_strand_id
1 'polypeptide(L)'
;QALAEMGEAFKDESFQRFELTAENGFGFYGADFVLDNDMDVWFIEPQAGCGMDEDFQFRIDMHNSLFTGMIDVVEEIQESQERNDPIMELKNMGNWEVVYADGWQFEYPGYQRAKDKKGCELKKPSGEKAHKRRLRRV
;
A
#
# COMPACT_ATOMS: atom_id res chain seq x y z
N GLN A 1 -9.21 4.31 -1.82
CA GLN A 1 -9.80 3.27 -2.69
C GLN A 1 -8.70 2.40 -3.33
N ALA A 2 -7.72 2.97 -4.04
CA ALA A 2 -6.68 2.16 -4.70
C ALA A 2 -5.88 1.26 -3.74
N LEU A 3 -5.54 1.72 -2.53
CA LEU A 3 -4.87 0.88 -1.53
C LEU A 3 -5.72 -0.30 -1.05
N ALA A 4 -7.05 -0.12 -0.92
CA ALA A 4 -7.96 -1.21 -0.58
C ALA A 4 -8.10 -2.21 -1.75
N GLU A 5 -8.21 -1.72 -2.98
CA GLU A 5 -8.21 -2.57 -4.19
C GLU A 5 -6.89 -3.36 -4.33
N MET A 6 -5.77 -2.72 -4.00
CA MET A 6 -4.46 -3.37 -3.96
C MET A 6 -4.40 -4.43 -2.87
N GLY A 7 -4.80 -4.11 -1.63
CA GLY A 7 -4.85 -5.07 -0.52
C GLY A 7 -5.70 -6.30 -0.85
N GLU A 8 -6.87 -6.09 -1.46
CA GLU A 8 -7.74 -7.18 -1.91
C GLU A 8 -7.08 -8.01 -3.03
N ALA A 9 -6.45 -7.36 -4.01
CA ALA A 9 -5.79 -8.05 -5.12
C ALA A 9 -4.57 -8.89 -4.70
N PHE A 10 -3.85 -8.48 -3.66
CA PHE A 10 -2.69 -9.21 -3.13
C PHE A 10 -2.99 -10.11 -1.94
N LYS A 11 -4.25 -10.18 -1.49
CA LYS A 11 -4.67 -11.09 -0.43
C LYS A 11 -4.32 -12.54 -0.79
N ASP A 12 -4.73 -12.98 -1.98
CA ASP A 12 -4.44 -14.34 -2.43
C ASP A 12 -2.93 -14.58 -2.63
N GLU A 13 -2.19 -13.57 -3.09
CA GLU A 13 -0.73 -13.66 -3.24
C GLU A 13 -0.01 -13.77 -1.88
N SER A 14 -0.51 -13.10 -0.83
CA SER A 14 0.07 -13.16 0.52
C SER A 14 -0.15 -14.51 1.20
N PHE A 15 -1.34 -15.10 1.01
CA PHE A 15 -1.79 -16.25 1.81
C PHE A 15 -1.84 -17.57 1.05
N GLN A 16 -1.98 -17.56 -0.29
CA GLN A 16 -2.19 -18.77 -1.09
C GLN A 16 -0.99 -19.10 -1.99
N ARG A 17 -0.08 -18.15 -2.19
CA ARG A 17 1.14 -18.40 -2.95
C ARG A 17 2.02 -19.40 -2.20
N PHE A 18 2.41 -20.47 -2.88
CA PHE A 18 3.26 -21.57 -2.37
C PHE A 18 2.60 -22.62 -1.46
N GLU A 19 1.27 -22.77 -1.45
CA GLU A 19 0.57 -23.74 -0.58
C GLU A 19 1.01 -23.60 0.90
N LEU A 20 1.20 -22.36 1.35
CA LEU A 20 1.58 -22.09 2.73
C LEU A 20 0.51 -22.66 3.65
N THR A 21 0.88 -23.61 4.52
CA THR A 21 0.01 -24.13 5.59
C THR A 21 -0.08 -23.17 6.78
N ALA A 22 0.55 -22.01 6.67
CA ALA A 22 0.69 -21.03 7.73
C ALA A 22 -0.50 -20.05 7.69
N GLU A 23 -1.22 -19.93 8.81
CA GLU A 23 -2.38 -19.04 8.95
C GLU A 23 -1.97 -17.57 9.16
N ASN A 24 -0.67 -17.28 9.23
CA ASN A 24 -0.07 -15.98 9.55
C ASN A 24 0.82 -15.43 8.40
N GLY A 25 0.43 -15.68 7.15
CA GLY A 25 1.09 -15.07 5.99
C GLY A 25 1.14 -13.55 6.09
N PHE A 26 2.27 -12.95 5.71
CA PHE A 26 2.42 -11.50 5.62
C PHE A 26 3.02 -11.12 4.27
N GLY A 27 2.63 -9.95 3.76
CA GLY A 27 3.12 -9.42 2.50
C GLY A 27 3.49 -7.95 2.63
N PHE A 28 4.67 -7.59 2.13
CA PHE A 28 5.14 -6.21 2.03
C PHE A 28 5.11 -5.77 0.57
N TYR A 29 4.34 -4.71 0.29
CA TYR A 29 4.06 -4.27 -1.05
C TYR A 29 4.34 -2.78 -1.23
N GLY A 30 4.90 -2.42 -2.38
CA GLY A 30 5.05 -1.03 -2.82
C GLY A 30 3.85 -0.58 -3.63
N ALA A 31 3.58 0.72 -3.62
CA ALA A 31 2.55 1.35 -4.45
C ALA A 31 3.12 2.61 -5.09
N ASP A 32 3.14 2.64 -6.42
CA ASP A 32 3.64 3.78 -7.16
C ASP A 32 2.51 4.76 -7.45
N PHE A 33 2.74 6.02 -7.10
CA PHE A 33 1.80 7.11 -7.32
C PHE A 33 2.44 8.24 -8.14
N VAL A 34 1.60 8.98 -8.87
CA VAL A 34 1.98 10.26 -9.48
C VAL A 34 1.05 11.36 -8.98
N LEU A 35 1.62 12.53 -8.71
CA LEU A 35 0.90 13.75 -8.39
C LEU A 35 0.77 14.59 -9.66
N ASP A 36 -0.42 15.09 -9.96
CA ASP A 36 -0.59 16.09 -11.01
C ASP A 36 -0.42 17.53 -10.48
N ASN A 37 -0.62 18.51 -11.37
CA ASN A 37 -0.42 19.92 -11.03
C ASN A 37 -1.46 20.46 -10.03
N ASP A 38 -2.59 19.76 -9.87
CA ASP A 38 -3.65 20.09 -8.91
C ASP A 38 -3.49 19.30 -7.61
N MET A 39 -2.33 18.62 -7.43
CA MET A 39 -2.02 17.74 -6.30
C MET A 39 -2.96 16.53 -6.18
N ASP A 40 -3.62 16.13 -7.26
CA ASP A 40 -4.37 14.89 -7.26
C ASP A 40 -3.42 13.69 -7.36
N VAL A 41 -3.73 12.67 -6.56
CA VAL A 41 -2.96 11.42 -6.49
C VAL A 41 -3.52 10.40 -7.49
N TRP A 42 -2.64 9.84 -8.31
CA TRP A 42 -2.96 8.83 -9.31
C TRP A 42 -2.13 7.58 -9.06
N PHE A 43 -2.79 6.42 -9.02
CA PHE A 43 -2.14 5.14 -8.81
C PHE A 43 -1.68 4.57 -10.15
N ILE A 44 -0.40 4.20 -10.17
CA ILE A 44 0.26 3.69 -11.37
C ILE A 44 0.20 2.18 -11.35
N GLU A 45 0.87 1.58 -10.38
CA GLU A 45 0.98 0.13 -10.26
C GLU A 45 1.34 -0.28 -8.82
N PRO A 46 0.91 -1.48 -8.41
CA PRO A 46 1.44 -2.13 -7.22
C PRO A 46 2.73 -2.89 -7.54
N GLN A 47 3.60 -3.03 -6.54
CA GLN A 47 4.84 -3.79 -6.63
C GLN A 47 4.93 -4.84 -5.50
N ALA A 48 5.22 -6.09 -5.87
CA ALA A 48 5.53 -7.16 -4.93
C ALA A 48 7.00 -7.05 -4.51
N GLY A 49 7.24 -6.42 -3.35
CA GLY A 49 8.54 -5.94 -2.92
C GLY A 49 8.90 -4.59 -3.52
N CYS A 50 9.60 -3.75 -2.75
CA CYS A 50 10.20 -2.52 -3.25
C CYS A 50 11.74 -2.62 -3.18
N GLY A 51 12.43 -1.84 -4.02
CA GLY A 51 13.89 -1.75 -3.97
C GLY A 51 14.36 -1.30 -2.58
N MET A 52 15.41 -1.95 -2.09
CA MET A 52 16.07 -1.65 -0.80
C MET A 52 17.47 -1.09 -1.04
N ASP A 53 17.59 -0.16 -1.98
CA ASP A 53 18.84 0.52 -2.26
C ASP A 53 19.18 1.52 -1.14
N GLU A 54 20.38 1.37 -0.58
CA GLU A 54 20.87 2.10 0.59
C GLU A 54 21.89 3.19 0.22
N ASP A 55 21.86 3.63 -1.03
CA ASP A 55 22.84 4.58 -1.58
C ASP A 55 22.79 5.97 -0.93
N PHE A 56 21.75 6.25 -0.13
CA PHE A 56 21.55 7.51 0.56
C PHE A 56 21.05 7.29 1.99
N GLN A 57 21.56 8.07 2.95
CA GLN A 57 21.20 7.96 4.37
C GLN A 57 19.69 8.04 4.62
N PHE A 58 18.97 8.90 3.91
CA PHE A 58 17.53 9.02 4.09
C PHE A 58 16.77 7.73 3.74
N ARG A 59 17.29 6.91 2.81
CA ARG A 59 16.70 5.61 2.46
C ARG A 59 16.96 4.59 3.56
N ILE A 60 18.18 4.58 4.11
CA ILE A 60 18.54 3.75 5.27
C ILE A 60 17.61 4.07 6.45
N ASP A 61 17.45 5.35 6.78
CA ASP A 61 16.59 5.78 7.88
C ASP A 61 15.12 5.42 7.63
N MET A 62 14.64 5.59 6.39
CA MET A 62 13.30 5.19 5.97
C MET A 62 13.08 3.68 6.09
N HIS A 63 13.99 2.85 5.55
CA HIS A 63 13.89 1.39 5.63
C HIS A 63 13.89 0.91 7.08
N ASN A 64 14.79 1.44 7.91
CA ASN A 64 14.83 1.13 9.33
C ASN A 64 13.49 1.44 10.02
N SER A 65 12.94 2.63 9.78
CA SER A 65 11.63 2.99 10.36
C SER A 65 10.50 2.09 9.85
N LEU A 66 10.47 1.73 8.57
CA LEU A 66 9.43 0.89 7.98
C LEU A 66 9.48 -0.52 8.56
N PHE A 67 10.67 -1.13 8.59
CA PHE A 67 10.83 -2.51 9.02
C PHE A 67 10.68 -2.70 10.52
N THR A 68 11.18 -1.77 11.34
CA THR A 68 10.96 -1.85 12.79
C THR A 68 9.47 -1.82 13.11
N GLY A 69 8.71 -0.86 12.55
CA GLY A 69 7.27 -0.82 12.77
C GLY A 69 6.52 -2.03 12.19
N MET A 70 7.01 -2.61 11.09
CA MET A 70 6.41 -3.81 10.52
C MET A 70 6.60 -5.02 11.43
N ILE A 71 7.78 -5.18 12.03
CA ILE A 71 8.07 -6.24 13.00
C ILE A 71 7.14 -6.11 14.20
N ASP A 72 6.98 -4.91 14.76
CA ASP A 72 6.08 -4.67 15.91
C ASP A 72 4.64 -5.11 15.60
N VAL A 73 4.13 -4.78 14.41
CA VAL A 73 2.79 -5.19 13.95
C VAL A 73 2.68 -6.70 13.80
N VAL A 74 3.65 -7.35 13.16
CA VAL A 74 3.62 -8.81 12.92
C VAL A 74 3.71 -9.57 14.24
N GLU A 75 4.57 -9.13 15.17
CA GLU A 75 4.68 -9.72 16.50
C GLU A 75 3.37 -9.60 17.28
N GLU A 76 2.72 -8.43 17.29
CA GLU A 76 1.43 -8.26 17.97
C GLU A 76 0.31 -9.11 17.36
N ILE A 77 0.25 -9.21 16.03
CA ILE A 77 -0.72 -10.08 15.35
C ILE A 77 -0.49 -11.53 15.74
N GLN A 78 0.77 -12.00 15.69
CA GLN A 78 1.10 -13.38 16.05
C GLN A 78 0.71 -13.68 17.49
N GLU A 79 1.08 -12.81 18.43
CA GLU A 79 0.72 -12.97 19.83
C GLU A 79 -0.80 -12.99 20.06
N SER A 80 -1.54 -12.15 19.35
CA SER A 80 -3.01 -12.10 19.43
C SER A 80 -3.63 -13.38 18.88
N GLN A 81 -3.10 -13.93 17.79
CA GLN A 81 -3.53 -15.22 17.24
C GLN A 81 -3.24 -16.37 18.21
N GLU A 82 -2.06 -16.40 18.84
CA GLU A 82 -1.70 -17.42 19.84
C GLU A 82 -2.64 -17.40 21.06
N ARG A 83 -3.13 -16.22 21.44
CA ARG A 83 -4.10 -16.03 22.54
C ARG A 83 -5.56 -16.17 22.11
N ASN A 84 -5.83 -16.26 20.81
CA ASN A 84 -7.17 -16.21 20.22
C ASN A 84 -7.92 -14.89 20.54
N ASP A 85 -7.17 -13.79 20.60
CA ASP A 85 -7.68 -12.42 20.79
C ASP A 85 -8.06 -11.77 19.44
N PRO A 86 -8.95 -10.75 19.43
CA PRO A 86 -9.27 -9.99 18.21
C PRO A 86 -8.05 -9.24 17.64
N ILE A 87 -7.77 -9.43 16.35
CA ILE A 87 -6.61 -8.82 15.64
C ILE A 87 -6.82 -7.32 15.34
N MET A 88 -8.07 -6.85 15.28
CA MET A 88 -8.40 -5.50 14.80
C MET A 88 -8.08 -4.36 15.78
N GLU A 89 -7.65 -4.67 17.00
CA GLU A 89 -7.36 -3.69 18.06
C GLU A 89 -5.86 -3.62 18.39
N LEU A 90 -5.01 -3.57 17.34
CA LEU A 90 -3.57 -3.44 17.49
C LEU A 90 -3.19 -2.19 18.29
N LYS A 91 -2.36 -2.37 19.32
CA LYS A 91 -1.87 -1.33 20.23
C LYS A 91 -0.51 -0.78 19.80
N ASN A 92 0.28 -1.59 19.11
CA ASN A 92 1.65 -1.33 18.68
C ASN A 92 1.72 -1.37 17.15
N MET A 93 1.34 -0.25 16.51
CA MET A 93 1.45 -0.11 15.05
C MET A 93 2.67 0.71 14.60
N GLY A 94 3.46 1.26 15.54
CA GLY A 94 4.56 2.16 15.20
C GLY A 94 4.09 3.33 14.32
N ASN A 95 4.64 3.44 13.11
CA ASN A 95 4.27 4.44 12.10
C ASN A 95 3.26 3.92 11.06
N TRP A 96 2.68 2.73 11.27
CA TRP A 96 1.69 2.13 10.38
C TRP A 96 0.26 2.51 10.79
N GLU A 97 -0.65 2.47 9.81
CA GLU A 97 -2.07 2.69 10.02
C GLU A 97 -2.90 1.63 9.29
N VAL A 98 -3.99 1.18 9.91
CA VAL A 98 -4.95 0.29 9.26
C VAL A 98 -5.86 1.12 8.36
N VAL A 99 -5.67 1.01 7.04
CA VAL A 99 -6.47 1.70 6.02
C VAL A 99 -7.51 0.81 5.35
N TYR A 100 -7.39 -0.51 5.51
CA TYR A 100 -8.29 -1.52 4.96
C TYR A 100 -8.31 -2.76 5.86
N ALA A 101 -9.50 -3.34 6.07
CA ALA A 101 -9.69 -4.60 6.77
C ALA A 101 -11.01 -5.27 6.35
N ASP A 102 -10.93 -6.33 5.56
CA ASP A 102 -12.06 -7.18 5.15
C ASP A 102 -13.32 -6.38 4.72
N GLY A 103 -13.19 -5.60 3.65
CA GLY A 103 -14.26 -4.74 3.14
C GLY A 103 -14.45 -3.41 3.87
N TRP A 104 -13.99 -3.27 5.12
CA TRP A 104 -13.87 -1.96 5.76
C TRP A 104 -12.70 -1.19 5.17
N GLN A 105 -12.89 0.10 4.92
CA GLN A 105 -11.86 1.01 4.40
C GLN A 105 -11.90 2.32 5.17
N PHE A 106 -10.73 2.92 5.41
CA PHE A 106 -10.65 4.23 6.02
C PHE A 106 -11.21 5.32 5.10
N GLU A 107 -12.02 6.23 5.65
CA GLU A 107 -12.58 7.37 4.93
C GLU A 107 -11.89 8.65 5.35
N TYR A 108 -11.07 9.21 4.46
CA TYR A 108 -10.39 10.48 4.70
C TYR A 108 -11.39 11.66 4.67
N PRO A 109 -11.52 12.45 5.76
CA PRO A 109 -12.41 13.59 5.78
C PRO A 109 -12.09 14.61 4.68
N GLY A 110 -13.11 15.03 3.93
CA GLY A 110 -12.97 16.03 2.85
C GLY A 110 -12.42 15.48 1.52
N TYR A 111 -12.05 14.19 1.46
CA TYR A 111 -11.63 13.57 0.21
C TYR A 111 -12.84 13.34 -0.72
N GLN A 112 -12.78 13.90 -1.93
CA GLN A 112 -13.78 13.69 -2.99
C GLN A 112 -13.33 12.58 -3.94
N ARG A 113 -14.16 11.54 -4.11
CA ARG A 113 -13.85 10.39 -4.97
C ARG A 113 -13.77 10.79 -6.45
N ALA A 114 -12.99 10.01 -7.20
CA ALA A 114 -12.60 10.24 -8.59
C ALA A 114 -13.69 10.65 -9.60
N LYS A 115 -14.97 10.34 -9.34
CA LYS A 115 -16.10 10.65 -10.23
C LYS A 115 -16.30 12.16 -10.46
N ASP A 116 -15.84 13.00 -9.53
CA ASP A 116 -16.10 14.45 -9.53
C ASP A 116 -14.87 15.29 -9.93
N LYS A 117 -13.74 14.67 -10.25
CA LYS A 117 -12.46 15.36 -10.51
C LYS A 117 -12.05 15.29 -12.00
N LYS A 118 -11.37 16.32 -12.54
CA LYS A 118 -10.90 16.38 -13.97
C LYS A 118 -9.80 15.34 -14.25
N GLY A 119 -9.79 14.68 -15.42
CA GLY A 119 -8.83 13.60 -15.73
C GLY A 119 -7.35 14.05 -15.75
N CYS A 120 -6.40 13.11 -15.54
CA CYS A 120 -4.97 13.39 -15.60
C CYS A 120 -4.53 13.70 -17.04
N GLU A 121 -4.01 14.91 -17.29
CA GLU A 121 -3.36 15.26 -18.54
C GLU A 121 -1.84 15.38 -18.33
N LEU A 122 -1.10 14.32 -18.64
CA LEU A 122 0.36 14.42 -18.77
C LEU A 122 0.68 15.28 -20.00
N LYS A 123 1.37 16.40 -19.81
CA LYS A 123 1.90 17.19 -20.94
C LYS A 123 2.81 16.27 -21.77
N LYS A 124 2.42 16.01 -23.03
CA LYS A 124 3.26 15.25 -23.94
C LYS A 124 4.62 15.93 -24.08
N PRO A 125 5.75 15.22 -23.93
CA PRO A 125 7.02 15.71 -24.43
C PRO A 125 6.87 15.97 -25.93
N SER A 126 7.42 17.07 -26.42
CA SER A 126 7.41 17.38 -27.84
C SER A 126 8.23 16.34 -28.60
N GLY A 127 7.60 15.26 -29.07
CA GLY A 127 8.22 14.33 -30.03
C GLY A 127 7.95 12.83 -29.89
N GLU A 128 7.38 12.31 -28.79
CA GLU A 128 7.26 10.85 -28.61
C GLU A 128 5.85 10.28 -28.81
N LYS A 129 5.78 9.12 -29.48
CA LYS A 129 4.56 8.37 -29.74
C LYS A 129 4.00 7.84 -28.41
N ALA A 130 2.76 8.20 -28.10
CA ALA A 130 2.09 7.85 -26.86
C ALA A 130 1.90 6.33 -26.73
N HIS A 131 2.62 5.70 -25.81
CA HIS A 131 2.17 4.46 -25.19
C HIS A 131 1.04 4.82 -24.22
N LYS A 132 -0.20 4.41 -24.51
CA LYS A 132 -1.33 4.56 -23.59
C LYS A 132 -1.12 3.64 -22.36
N ARG A 133 -0.38 4.09 -21.36
CA ARG A 133 -0.50 3.53 -20.00
C ARG A 133 -1.79 4.07 -19.40
N ARG A 134 -2.71 3.16 -19.04
CA ARG A 134 -4.03 3.51 -18.52
C ARG A 134 -3.90 3.73 -17.01
N LEU A 135 -3.53 4.94 -16.62
CA LEU A 135 -3.45 5.34 -15.21
C LEU A 135 -4.86 5.32 -14.58
N ARG A 136 -4.96 4.82 -13.33
CA ARG A 136 -6.20 4.82 -12.57
C ARG A 136 -6.13 5.87 -11.46
N ARG A 137 -7.22 6.61 -11.27
CA ARG A 137 -7.30 7.65 -10.25
C ARG A 137 -7.59 7.03 -8.88
N VAL A 138 -6.92 7.52 -7.83
CA VAL A 138 -7.11 7.08 -6.43
C VAL A 138 -8.17 7.87 -5.74
#